data_AF-A0A6I2R3B1-F1
#
_entry.id   AF-A0A6I2R3B1-F1
#
_cell.length_a   1.000
_cell.length_b   1.000
_cell.length_c   1.000
_cell.angle_alpha   90.00
_cell.angle_beta   90.00
_cell.angle_gamma   90.00
#
_symmetry.space_group_name_H-M   'P 1'
#
loop_
_entity.id
_entity.type
_entity.pdbx_description
1 polymer ?
#
loop_
_entity_poly.entity_id
_entity_poly.type
_entity_poly.pdbx_seq_one_letter_code
_entity_poly.pdbx_strand_id
1 'polypeptide(L)' 'MILRKLRGDRTQEEIAAILGITKSSWAMYERDERVPRDEVKIRIANFFGKTVQELFYTPIEHYKCS' A
#
# COMPACT_ATOMS: atom_id res chain seq x y z
N MET A 1 -8.87 -3.31 -0.62
CA MET A 1 -7.75 -2.36 -0.79
C MET A 1 -7.26 -2.24 -2.25
N ILE A 2 -6.67 -1.09 -2.61
CA ILE A 2 -6.11 -0.77 -3.94
C ILE A 2 -4.80 -1.50 -4.26
N LEU A 3 -3.99 -1.85 -3.25
CA LEU A 3 -2.65 -2.44 -3.44
C LEU A 3 -2.68 -3.80 -4.16
N ARG A 4 -3.64 -4.67 -3.83
CA ARG A 4 -3.79 -5.97 -4.51
C ARG A 4 -4.10 -5.80 -6.01
N LYS A 5 -4.84 -4.75 -6.37
CA LYS A 5 -5.14 -4.43 -7.78
C LYS A 5 -3.90 -3.91 -8.51
N LEU A 6 -3.12 -3.05 -7.85
CA LEU A 6 -1.88 -2.49 -8.39
C LEU A 6 -0.79 -3.55 -8.59
N ARG A 7 -0.76 -4.57 -7.73
CA ARG A 7 0.15 -5.71 -7.91
C ARG A 7 -0.11 -6.46 -9.23
N GLY A 8 -1.38 -6.57 -9.64
CA GLY A 8 -1.78 -7.33 -10.83
C GLY A 8 -1.33 -8.78 -10.71
N ASP A 9 -0.69 -9.28 -11.78
CA ASP A 9 -0.24 -10.68 -11.88
C ASP A 9 1.08 -10.96 -11.17
N ARG A 10 1.81 -9.92 -10.73
CA ARG A 10 3.05 -10.10 -9.96
C ARG A 10 2.74 -10.79 -8.65
N THR A 11 3.63 -11.64 -8.17
CA THR A 11 3.50 -12.27 -6.85
C THR A 11 3.75 -11.28 -5.72
N GLN A 12 3.30 -11.61 -4.51
CA GLN A 12 3.59 -10.81 -3.31
C GLN A 12 5.10 -10.77 -3.01
N GLU A 13 5.83 -11.85 -3.32
CA GLU A 13 7.28 -11.94 -3.13
C GLU A 13 8.03 -10.96 -4.04
N GLU A 14 7.66 -10.92 -5.32
CA GLU A 14 8.30 -10.04 -6.31
C GLU A 14 8.14 -8.56 -5.94
N ILE A 15 6.91 -8.14 -5.61
CA ILE A 15 6.67 -6.75 -5.21
C ILE A 15 7.36 -6.41 -3.90
N ALA A 16 7.35 -7.32 -2.92
CA ALA A 16 8.03 -7.09 -1.65
C ALA A 16 9.54 -6.92 -1.85
N ALA A 17 10.14 -7.75 -2.71
CA ALA A 17 11.56 -7.64 -3.06
C ALA A 17 11.89 -6.31 -3.75
N ILE A 18 11.08 -5.89 -4.73
CA ILE A 18 11.27 -4.60 -5.44
C ILE A 18 11.17 -3.41 -4.47
N LEU A 19 10.21 -3.45 -3.55
CA LEU A 19 9.98 -2.40 -2.56
C LEU A 19 10.94 -2.48 -1.36
N GLY A 20 11.78 -3.50 -1.27
CA GLY A 20 12.69 -3.71 -0.14
C GLY A 20 11.96 -3.86 1.20
N ILE A 21 10.91 -4.69 1.21
CA ILE A 21 10.13 -5.08 2.40
C ILE A 21 9.94 -6.60 2.43
N THR A 22 9.40 -7.13 3.52
CA THR A 22 9.09 -8.57 3.59
C THR A 22 7.77 -8.88 2.89
N LYS A 23 7.66 -10.09 2.32
CA LYS A 23 6.40 -10.61 1.75
C LYS A 23 5.24 -10.56 2.76
N SER A 24 5.51 -10.91 4.02
CA SER A 24 4.52 -10.80 5.10
C SER A 24 4.03 -9.38 5.30
N SER A 25 4.94 -8.39 5.26
CA SER A 25 4.56 -6.98 5.36
C SER A 25 3.64 -6.57 4.21
N TRP A 26 3.99 -6.92 2.96
CA TRP A 26 3.13 -6.65 1.81
C TRP A 26 1.75 -7.33 1.93
N ALA A 27 1.70 -8.59 2.36
CA ALA A 27 0.46 -9.32 2.56
C ALA A 27 -0.43 -8.74 3.70
N MET A 28 0.17 -8.18 4.75
CA MET A 28 -0.58 -7.46 5.78
C MET A 28 -1.12 -6.13 5.25
N TYR A 29 -0.35 -5.44 4.40
CA TYR A 29 -0.79 -4.21 3.76
C TYR A 29 -1.99 -4.48 2.87
N GLU A 30 -1.92 -5.46 1.96
CA GLU A 30 -3.02 -5.82 1.05
C GLU A 30 -4.35 -6.16 1.77
N ARG A 31 -4.28 -6.61 3.02
CA ARG A 31 -5.42 -7.01 3.85
C ARG A 31 -5.86 -5.92 4.83
N ASP A 32 -5.27 -4.72 4.76
CA ASP A 32 -5.55 -3.58 5.65
C ASP A 32 -5.28 -3.88 7.14
N GLU A 33 -4.52 -4.93 7.47
CA GLU A 33 -4.17 -5.28 8.85
C GLU A 33 -3.06 -4.41 9.43
N ARG A 34 -2.25 -3.79 8.55
CA ARG A 34 -1.15 -2.93 8.96
C ARG A 34 -1.01 -1.78 7.98
N VAL A 35 -0.80 -0.58 8.54
CA VAL A 35 -0.43 0.60 7.76
C VAL A 35 1.09 0.64 7.58
N PRO A 36 1.62 0.81 6.36
CA PRO A 36 3.06 0.97 6.13
C PRO A 36 3.60 2.24 6.80
N ARG A 37 4.90 2.27 7.14
CA ARG A 37 5.56 3.52 7.56
C ARG A 37 5.60 4.51 6.39
N ASP A 38 5.72 5.81 6.67
CA ASP A 38 5.66 6.85 5.64
C ASP A 38 6.74 6.68 4.56
N GLU A 39 7.95 6.28 4.93
CA GLU A 39 9.02 5.93 3.96
C GLU A 39 8.60 4.81 3.01
N VAL A 40 7.84 3.82 3.50
CA VAL A 40 7.33 2.70 2.70
C VAL A 40 6.17 3.17 1.83
N LYS A 41 5.27 4.00 2.37
CA LYS A 41 4.18 4.60 1.59
C LYS A 41 4.74 5.40 0.42
N ILE A 42 5.77 6.22 0.64
CA ILE A 42 6.44 7.01 -0.41
C ILE A 42 7.08 6.09 -1.46
N ARG A 43 7.76 5.00 -1.05
CA ARG A 43 8.31 4.02 -2.00
C ARG A 43 7.24 3.35 -2.85
N ILE A 44 6.13 2.92 -2.23
CA ILE A 44 5.00 2.31 -2.94
C ILE A 44 4.38 3.30 -3.92
N ALA A 45 4.13 4.54 -3.47
CA ALA A 45 3.63 5.64 -4.27
C ALA A 45 4.49 5.89 -5.51
N ASN A 46 5.79 6.08 -5.30
CA ASN A 46 6.74 6.29 -6.39
C ASN A 46 6.81 5.11 -7.35
N PHE A 47 6.80 3.87 -6.84
CA PHE A 47 6.86 2.66 -7.67
C PHE A 47 5.66 2.52 -8.61
N PHE A 48 4.46 2.84 -8.13
CA PHE A 48 3.23 2.75 -8.93
C PHE A 48 2.89 4.05 -9.68
N GLY A 49 3.69 5.11 -9.54
CA GLY A 49 3.40 6.43 -10.12
C GLY A 49 2.12 7.05 -9.57
N LYS A 50 1.84 6.80 -8.28
CA LYS A 50 0.66 7.28 -7.55
C LYS A 50 1.08 8.15 -6.38
N THR A 51 0.16 8.95 -5.87
CA THR A 51 0.37 9.68 -4.62
C THR A 51 0.08 8.79 -3.41
N VAL A 52 0.68 9.11 -2.26
CA VAL A 52 0.38 8.41 -1.00
C VAL A 52 -1.11 8.54 -0.65
N GLN A 53 -1.72 9.68 -0.98
CA GLN A 53 -3.14 9.96 -0.80
C GLN A 53 -4.00 9.00 -1.62
N GLU A 54 -3.75 8.85 -2.91
CA GLU A 54 -4.50 7.89 -3.76
C GLU A 54 -4.40 6.44 -3.27
N LEU A 55 -3.28 6.08 -2.63
CA LEU A 55 -3.03 4.72 -2.18
C LEU A 55 -3.59 4.40 -0.78
N PHE A 56 -3.54 5.36 0.14
CA PHE A 56 -3.78 5.12 1.57
C PHE A 56 -4.82 6.05 2.20
N TYR A 57 -5.23 7.14 1.54
CA TYR A 57 -6.18 8.11 2.09
C TYR A 57 -7.39 8.24 1.16
N THR A 58 -8.40 7.43 1.40
CA THR A 58 -9.70 7.60 0.74
C THR A 58 -10.45 8.74 1.47
N PRO A 59 -11.12 9.68 0.79
CA PRO A 59 -11.76 10.85 1.41
C PRO A 59 -12.91 10.56 2.41
N ILE A 60 -13.18 9.29 2.75
CA ILE A 60 -14.38 8.88 3.50
C ILE A 60 -14.18 8.97 5.03
N GLU A 61 -12.97 9.03 5.56
CA GLU A 61 -12.77 8.95 7.02
C GLU A 61 -12.91 10.28 7.79
N HIS A 62 -13.20 11.40 7.13
CA HIS A 62 -13.39 12.68 7.82
C HIS A 62 -14.83 12.95 8.32
N TYR A 63 -15.72 11.96 8.29
CA TYR A 63 -17.13 12.05 8.77
C TYR A 63 -17.41 11.29 10.08
N LYS A 64 -16.40 11.05 10.91
CA LYS A 64 -16.63 10.57 12.29
C LYS A 64 -16.22 11.60 13.34
N CYS A 65 -16.75 12.81 13.20
CA CYS A 65 -16.88 13.79 14.29
C CYS A 65 -18.07 14.72 13.96
N SER A 66 -19.28 14.21 14.14
CA SER A 66 -20.50 14.98 14.41
C SER A 66 -21.37 14.15 15.34
#